data_AF-A0A813EXR3-F1
#
_entry.id   AF-A0A813EXR3-F1
#
_cell.length_a   1.000
_cell.length_b   1.000
_cell.length_c   1.000
_cell.angle_alpha   90.00
_cell.angle_beta   90.00
_cell.angle_gamma   90.00
#
_symmetry.space_group_name_H-M   'P 1'
#
loop_
_entity.id
_entity.type
_entity.pdbx_description
1 polymer ?
#
loop_
_entity_poly.entity_id
_entity_poly.type
_entity_poly.pdbx_seq_one_letter_code
_entity_poly.pdbx_strand_id
1 'polypeptide(L)'
;MRVSPERQTSPSSPYVGDEDSDSDNARNSLLGSARHPNQPSYKLVNSTDVEGHGESEACEAQWRTSALNLTNSVGFQIVMALLIVCNAVVIGLETDLPTAMHWDTFENAFLAVFTIELIVRMCLIGCQEFLHPYHPEFCWNLLDFLIVACGCIDVVVAKLRGHGSSPIATVFRIVRLLRILRIFKIVRFLKQLYMLAFGFVLALEAVFWVSVLLTIILYTWSIVLVRTVGKLAADQPHSLFLHEKFGSISRSMLTLFELFSQPNVQPYEAVLATYKLLGAFLIVFIIFESFGMLAVLTGVISDSMFAKNDVRMEEDRFRKAQRRQKLLLKCEAMYAKVEKTESGEVLKSDLEQILPQIK
;
A
#
# COMPACT_ATOMS: atom_id res chain seq x y z
N MET A 1 17.55 13.74 65.09
CA MET A 1 16.85 15.05 65.04
C MET A 1 15.69 14.91 64.08
N ARG A 2 14.45 14.97 64.59
CA ARG A 2 13.19 15.00 63.82
C ARG A 2 13.07 16.33 63.09
N VAL A 3 12.62 16.34 61.84
CA VAL A 3 11.58 17.26 61.34
C VAL A 3 10.77 16.57 60.22
N SER A 4 9.45 16.57 60.40
CA SER A 4 8.36 16.48 59.42
C SER A 4 7.24 17.35 60.01
N PRO A 5 6.14 17.68 59.30
CA PRO A 5 5.93 17.88 57.86
C PRO A 5 5.18 19.22 57.59
N GLU A 6 4.98 19.60 56.33
CA GLU A 6 3.92 20.54 55.96
C GLU A 6 2.86 19.86 55.08
N ARG A 7 1.61 20.04 55.50
CA ARG A 7 0.35 19.53 54.96
C ARG A 7 -0.54 20.75 54.78
N GLN A 8 -1.11 20.96 53.60
CA GLN A 8 -2.29 21.81 53.35
C GLN A 8 -2.92 21.35 52.02
N THR A 9 -4.03 20.60 52.02
CA THR A 9 -5.47 20.95 52.16
C THR A 9 -6.18 21.08 50.80
N SER A 10 -7.14 20.18 50.59
CA SER A 10 -8.22 20.26 49.61
C SER A 10 -9.16 21.44 49.86
N PRO A 11 -9.93 21.86 48.84
CA PRO A 11 -11.34 22.25 49.02
C PRO A 11 -12.24 21.49 48.01
N SER A 12 -13.16 20.63 48.45
CA SER A 12 -14.58 20.93 48.78
C SER A 12 -15.45 21.33 47.57
N SER A 13 -16.34 20.40 47.19
CA SER A 13 -17.62 20.67 46.50
C SER A 13 -18.49 21.61 47.35
N PRO A 14 -19.29 22.49 46.72
CA PRO A 14 -20.75 22.27 46.78
C PRO A 14 -21.49 22.74 45.51
N TYR A 15 -22.62 22.11 45.18
CA TYR A 15 -23.93 22.76 45.02
C TYR A 15 -24.95 21.74 44.47
N VAL A 16 -25.88 21.39 45.35
CA VAL A 16 -27.21 20.83 45.06
C VAL A 16 -28.14 22.02 44.82
N GLY A 17 -29.04 21.89 43.86
CA GLY A 17 -30.18 22.77 43.63
C GLY A 17 -31.27 21.97 42.94
N ASP A 18 -32.28 21.59 43.73
CA ASP A 18 -33.53 20.96 43.32
C ASP A 18 -34.39 21.94 42.51
N GLU A 19 -35.04 21.46 41.45
CA GLU A 19 -36.36 21.93 41.03
C GLU A 19 -37.22 20.72 40.65
N ASP A 20 -38.39 20.69 41.29
CA ASP A 20 -39.40 19.65 41.34
C ASP A 20 -40.22 19.51 40.03
N SER A 21 -40.85 18.33 39.94
CA SER A 21 -42.23 18.11 39.47
C SER A 21 -42.65 18.65 38.09
N ASP A 22 -42.74 17.75 37.12
CA ASP A 22 -44.00 17.45 36.40
C ASP A 22 -43.70 16.64 35.14
N SER A 23 -44.02 15.35 35.13
CA SER A 23 -44.48 14.59 33.94
C SER A 23 -44.54 13.08 34.16
N ASP A 24 -45.01 12.62 35.32
CA ASP A 24 -45.37 11.20 35.53
C ASP A 24 -46.81 10.85 35.08
N ASN A 25 -47.43 11.69 34.23
CA ASN A 25 -48.80 11.48 33.75
C ASN A 25 -48.91 11.46 32.22
N ALA A 26 -48.18 10.56 31.56
CA ALA A 26 -48.37 10.27 30.13
C ALA A 26 -48.08 8.81 29.75
N ARG A 27 -48.16 7.87 30.71
CA ARG A 27 -47.83 6.45 30.49
C ARG A 27 -49.00 5.52 30.17
N ASN A 28 -50.22 6.01 30.02
CA ASN A 28 -51.39 5.17 29.71
C ASN A 28 -52.44 5.88 28.84
N SER A 29 -52.10 6.15 27.58
CA SER A 29 -53.08 6.42 26.53
C SER A 29 -52.37 6.37 25.18
N LEU A 30 -53.01 5.78 24.17
CA LEU A 30 -52.52 5.53 22.79
C LEU A 30 -51.98 4.11 22.54
N LEU A 31 -52.80 3.12 22.89
CA LEU A 31 -53.06 1.99 22.01
C LEU A 31 -53.57 2.54 20.67
N GLY A 32 -52.73 2.49 19.62
CA GLY A 32 -53.14 2.93 18.30
C GLY A 32 -52.01 3.01 17.29
N SER A 33 -51.87 1.93 16.50
CA SER A 33 -51.37 1.95 15.11
C SER A 33 -50.01 2.60 14.83
N ALA A 34 -48.95 1.80 14.79
CA ALA A 34 -47.78 2.07 13.96
C ALA A 34 -47.12 0.76 13.52
N ARG A 35 -47.10 0.52 12.20
CA ARG A 35 -46.37 -0.57 11.53
C ARG A 35 -44.87 -0.41 11.74
N HIS A 36 -44.20 -1.46 12.22
CA HIS A 36 -42.75 -1.61 12.09
C HIS A 36 -42.41 -2.23 10.73
N PRO A 37 -41.54 -1.62 9.91
CA PRO A 37 -40.85 -2.32 8.84
C PRO A 37 -39.59 -2.96 9.44
N ASN A 38 -39.53 -4.30 9.45
CA ASN A 38 -38.37 -5.18 9.71
C ASN A 38 -38.69 -6.33 10.68
N GLN A 39 -39.63 -7.20 10.30
CA GLN A 39 -39.61 -8.58 10.76
C GLN A 39 -39.24 -9.47 9.55
N PRO A 40 -38.21 -10.32 9.65
CA PRO A 40 -38.00 -11.35 8.65
C PRO A 40 -39.19 -12.31 8.72
N SER A 41 -39.97 -12.39 7.64
CA SER A 41 -41.04 -13.36 7.49
C SER A 41 -40.40 -14.75 7.43
N TYR A 42 -40.34 -15.45 8.56
CA TYR A 42 -39.97 -16.85 8.59
C TYR A 42 -41.08 -17.63 7.87
N LYS A 43 -40.84 -18.00 6.61
CA LYS A 43 -41.64 -19.03 5.96
C LYS A 43 -41.37 -20.32 6.73
N LEU A 44 -42.38 -20.85 7.42
CA LEU A 44 -42.36 -22.24 7.86
C LEU A 44 -42.32 -23.11 6.60
N VAL A 45 -41.12 -23.58 6.26
CA VAL A 45 -40.92 -24.65 5.29
C VAL A 45 -41.41 -25.92 5.96
N ASN A 46 -42.44 -26.56 5.37
CA ASN A 46 -42.94 -27.84 5.82
C ASN A 46 -41.81 -28.88 5.77
N SER A 47 -41.66 -29.63 6.85
CA SER A 47 -40.61 -30.62 7.09
C SER A 47 -40.73 -31.90 6.26
N THR A 48 -41.41 -31.87 5.11
CA THR A 48 -41.56 -33.03 4.22
C THR A 48 -40.79 -32.88 2.90
N ASP A 49 -40.13 -31.74 2.65
CA ASP A 49 -39.30 -31.51 1.44
C ASP A 49 -37.79 -31.44 1.74
N VAL A 50 -37.37 -31.66 2.99
CA VAL A 50 -36.01 -31.35 3.47
C VAL A 50 -34.98 -32.47 3.22
N GLU A 51 -35.41 -33.72 3.04
CA GLU A 51 -34.47 -34.85 2.92
C GLU A 51 -33.75 -34.89 1.56
N GLY A 52 -34.31 -34.29 0.50
CA GLY A 52 -33.69 -34.25 -0.84
C GLY A 52 -32.82 -33.02 -1.13
N HIS A 53 -33.13 -31.86 -0.52
CA HIS A 53 -32.38 -30.62 -0.75
C HIS A 53 -31.18 -30.45 0.20
N GLY A 54 -31.23 -31.02 1.41
CA GLY A 54 -30.14 -30.93 2.38
C GLY A 54 -28.86 -31.66 1.97
N GLU A 55 -28.96 -32.80 1.28
CA GLU A 55 -27.79 -33.53 0.77
C GLU A 55 -27.14 -32.82 -0.42
N SER A 56 -27.95 -32.20 -1.29
CA SER A 56 -27.45 -31.42 -2.42
C SER A 56 -26.74 -30.14 -1.94
N GLU A 57 -27.30 -29.41 -0.98
CA GLU A 57 -26.66 -28.23 -0.39
C GLU A 57 -25.43 -28.56 0.45
N ALA A 58 -25.43 -29.70 1.16
CA ALA A 58 -24.27 -30.17 1.92
C ALA A 58 -23.12 -30.61 1.01
N CYS A 59 -23.43 -31.37 -0.05
CA CYS A 59 -22.47 -31.71 -1.10
C CYS A 59 -21.93 -30.44 -1.78
N GLU A 60 -22.81 -29.46 -2.04
CA GLU A 60 -22.46 -28.18 -2.65
C GLU A 60 -21.51 -27.35 -1.79
N ALA A 61 -21.78 -27.29 -0.49
CA ALA A 61 -20.91 -26.64 0.49
C ALA A 61 -19.55 -27.36 0.63
N GLN A 62 -19.54 -28.70 0.55
CA GLN A 62 -18.33 -29.50 0.75
C GLN A 62 -17.34 -29.39 -0.41
N TRP A 63 -17.80 -29.43 -1.68
CA TRP A 63 -16.91 -29.24 -2.83
C TRP A 63 -16.41 -27.80 -2.93
N ARG A 64 -17.25 -26.80 -2.60
CA ARG A 64 -16.84 -25.38 -2.55
C ARG A 64 -15.73 -25.15 -1.54
N THR A 65 -15.88 -25.69 -0.33
CA THR A 65 -14.87 -25.56 0.73
C THR A 65 -13.56 -26.26 0.34
N SER A 66 -13.64 -27.45 -0.26
CA SER A 66 -12.48 -28.21 -0.72
C SER A 66 -11.74 -27.49 -1.86
N ALA A 67 -12.48 -26.93 -2.81
CA ALA A 67 -11.92 -26.17 -3.93
C ALA A 67 -11.34 -24.80 -3.50
N LEU A 68 -11.94 -24.15 -2.49
CA LEU A 68 -11.36 -22.97 -1.83
C LEU A 68 -10.03 -23.32 -1.15
N ASN A 69 -9.97 -24.45 -0.45
CA ASN A 69 -8.72 -24.92 0.17
C ASN A 69 -7.64 -25.24 -0.87
N LEU A 70 -8.03 -25.81 -2.02
CA LEU A 70 -7.11 -26.10 -3.12
C LEU A 70 -6.57 -24.82 -3.77
N THR A 71 -7.44 -23.86 -4.11
CA THR A 71 -7.04 -22.58 -4.72
C THR A 71 -6.24 -21.69 -3.78
N ASN A 72 -6.46 -21.80 -2.47
CA ASN A 72 -5.67 -21.12 -1.44
C ASN A 72 -4.42 -21.90 -1.02
N SER A 73 -4.21 -23.12 -1.54
CA SER A 73 -3.03 -23.91 -1.19
C SER A 73 -1.74 -23.24 -1.67
N VAL A 74 -0.70 -23.34 -0.85
CA VAL A 74 0.62 -22.75 -1.15
C VAL A 74 1.18 -23.31 -2.47
N GLY A 75 0.99 -24.61 -2.72
CA GLY A 75 1.42 -25.25 -3.96
C GLY A 75 0.75 -24.67 -5.19
N PHE A 76 -0.58 -24.51 -5.16
CA PHE A 76 -1.32 -23.90 -6.27
C PHE A 76 -0.88 -22.46 -6.51
N GLN A 77 -0.69 -21.67 -5.44
CA GLN A 77 -0.19 -20.30 -5.54
C GLN A 77 1.22 -20.23 -6.18
N ILE A 78 2.13 -21.14 -5.83
CA ILE A 78 3.46 -21.23 -6.43
C ILE A 78 3.36 -21.55 -7.93
N VAL A 79 2.51 -22.51 -8.32
CA VAL A 79 2.30 -22.85 -9.74
C VAL A 79 1.80 -21.64 -10.53
N MET A 80 0.82 -20.91 -9.99
CA MET A 80 0.32 -19.70 -10.65
C MET A 80 1.39 -18.61 -10.75
N ALA A 81 2.22 -18.43 -9.73
CA ALA A 81 3.33 -17.49 -9.77
C ALA A 81 4.36 -17.87 -10.83
N LEU A 82 4.72 -19.16 -10.92
CA LEU A 82 5.62 -19.66 -11.97
C LEU A 82 5.05 -19.42 -13.37
N LEU A 83 3.75 -19.62 -13.58
CA LEU A 83 3.09 -19.34 -14.86
C LEU A 83 3.15 -17.85 -15.24
N ILE A 84 3.01 -16.94 -14.27
CA ILE A 84 3.17 -15.49 -14.51
C ILE A 84 4.60 -15.16 -14.92
N VAL A 85 5.60 -15.73 -14.23
CA VAL A 85 7.02 -15.53 -14.56
C VAL A 85 7.34 -16.10 -15.95
N CYS A 86 6.90 -17.32 -16.25
CA CYS A 86 7.04 -17.91 -17.59
C CYS A 86 6.40 -17.04 -18.67
N ASN A 87 5.20 -16.50 -18.41
CA ASN A 87 4.55 -15.58 -19.34
C ASN A 87 5.35 -14.29 -19.56
N ALA A 88 5.95 -13.73 -18.51
CA ALA A 88 6.82 -12.55 -18.62
C ALA A 88 8.07 -12.84 -19.47
N VAL A 89 8.69 -14.01 -19.30
CA VAL A 89 9.83 -14.44 -20.14
C VAL A 89 9.41 -14.57 -21.61
N VAL A 90 8.24 -15.15 -21.89
CA VAL A 90 7.71 -15.26 -23.26
C VAL A 90 7.49 -13.89 -23.89
N ILE A 91 6.96 -12.91 -23.15
CA ILE A 91 6.83 -11.52 -23.65
C ILE A 91 8.20 -10.91 -23.98
N GLY A 92 9.20 -11.15 -23.13
CA GLY A 92 10.58 -10.69 -23.38
C GLY A 92 11.15 -11.30 -24.66
N LEU A 93 11.01 -12.61 -24.84
CA LEU A 93 11.48 -13.31 -26.03
C LEU A 93 10.73 -12.90 -27.31
N GLU A 94 9.42 -12.66 -27.25
CA GLU A 94 8.65 -12.10 -28.37
C GLU A 94 9.17 -10.72 -28.78
N THR A 95 9.59 -9.91 -27.80
CA THR A 95 10.12 -8.56 -28.04
C THR A 95 11.45 -8.60 -28.78
N ASP A 96 12.35 -9.50 -28.38
CA ASP A 96 13.67 -9.65 -29.01
C ASP A 96 13.64 -10.44 -30.34
N LEU A 97 12.74 -11.43 -30.45
CA LEU A 97 12.63 -12.35 -31.59
C LEU A 97 11.18 -12.40 -32.15
N PRO A 98 10.70 -11.34 -32.80
CA PRO A 98 9.30 -11.23 -33.21
C PRO A 98 8.87 -12.25 -34.30
N THR A 99 9.82 -12.85 -35.03
CA THR A 99 9.54 -13.73 -36.18
C THR A 99 9.77 -15.23 -35.91
N ALA A 100 10.31 -15.60 -34.75
CA ALA A 100 10.84 -16.95 -34.52
C ALA A 100 9.80 -18.00 -34.06
N MET A 101 8.69 -17.58 -33.46
CA MET A 101 7.72 -18.50 -32.83
C MET A 101 6.27 -18.06 -33.02
N HIS A 102 5.35 -19.02 -32.92
CA HIS A 102 3.91 -18.77 -32.81
C HIS A 102 3.55 -18.22 -31.42
N TRP A 103 4.05 -17.02 -31.11
CA TRP A 103 3.89 -16.36 -29.80
C TRP A 103 2.43 -16.26 -29.38
N ASP A 104 1.54 -15.93 -30.31
CA ASP A 104 0.10 -15.85 -30.08
C ASP A 104 -0.49 -17.14 -29.49
N THR A 105 0.04 -18.32 -29.82
CA THR A 105 -0.44 -19.60 -29.26
C THR A 105 -0.12 -19.72 -27.78
N PHE A 106 1.11 -19.39 -27.38
CA PHE A 106 1.52 -19.41 -25.97
C PHE A 106 0.75 -18.38 -25.16
N GLU A 107 0.57 -17.19 -25.70
CA GLU A 107 -0.18 -16.13 -25.04
C GLU A 107 -1.65 -16.50 -24.81
N ASN A 108 -2.30 -17.08 -25.82
CA ASN A 108 -3.66 -17.58 -25.69
C ASN A 108 -3.76 -18.72 -24.67
N ALA A 109 -2.74 -19.58 -24.58
CA ALA A 109 -2.68 -20.64 -23.57
C ALA A 109 -2.57 -20.08 -22.15
N PHE A 110 -1.67 -19.11 -21.91
CA PHE A 110 -1.56 -18.44 -20.61
C PHE A 110 -2.84 -17.70 -20.24
N LEU A 111 -3.44 -16.97 -21.18
CA LEU A 111 -4.72 -16.29 -20.97
C LEU A 111 -5.81 -17.30 -20.60
N ALA A 112 -5.91 -18.42 -21.31
CA ALA A 112 -6.90 -19.45 -21.00
C ALA A 112 -6.75 -19.99 -19.57
N VAL A 113 -5.52 -20.28 -19.14
CA VAL A 113 -5.25 -20.73 -17.76
C VAL A 113 -5.65 -19.66 -16.74
N PHE A 114 -5.29 -18.40 -16.95
CA PHE A 114 -5.67 -17.30 -16.06
C PHE A 114 -7.19 -17.04 -16.03
N THR A 115 -7.86 -17.20 -17.18
CA THR A 115 -9.32 -17.09 -17.27
C THR A 115 -10.02 -18.22 -16.52
N ILE A 116 -9.57 -19.47 -16.69
CA ILE A 116 -10.12 -20.62 -15.96
C ILE A 116 -9.94 -20.43 -14.45
N GLU A 117 -8.74 -20.06 -14.04
CA GLU A 117 -8.43 -19.79 -12.64
C GLU A 117 -9.33 -18.69 -12.05
N LEU A 118 -9.52 -17.58 -12.77
CA LEU A 118 -10.38 -16.48 -12.34
C LEU A 118 -11.84 -16.92 -12.23
N ILE A 119 -12.35 -17.68 -13.22
CA ILE A 119 -13.73 -18.20 -13.21
C ILE A 119 -13.92 -19.11 -12.00
N VAL A 120 -12.99 -20.04 -11.75
CA VAL A 120 -13.05 -20.93 -10.58
C VAL A 120 -13.11 -20.10 -9.29
N ARG A 121 -12.24 -19.09 -9.13
CA ARG A 121 -12.27 -18.21 -7.95
C ARG A 121 -13.58 -17.44 -7.81
N MET A 122 -14.12 -16.91 -8.91
CA MET A 122 -15.40 -16.20 -8.91
C MET A 122 -16.57 -17.12 -8.54
N CYS A 123 -16.59 -18.36 -9.04
CA CYS A 123 -17.63 -19.34 -8.72
C CYS A 123 -17.56 -19.81 -7.25
N LEU A 124 -16.37 -19.86 -6.66
CA LEU A 124 -16.18 -20.30 -5.27
C LEU A 124 -16.52 -19.23 -4.24
N ILE A 125 -16.14 -17.97 -4.49
CA ILE A 125 -16.40 -16.84 -3.59
C ILE A 125 -17.82 -16.28 -3.83
N GLY A 126 -18.34 -16.42 -5.04
CA GLY A 126 -19.56 -15.78 -5.52
C GLY A 126 -19.25 -14.45 -6.22
N CYS A 127 -19.84 -14.22 -7.41
CA CYS A 127 -19.55 -13.05 -8.23
C CYS A 127 -19.82 -11.72 -7.53
N GLN A 128 -20.84 -11.67 -6.65
CA GLN A 128 -21.21 -10.47 -5.90
C GLN A 128 -20.18 -10.16 -4.80
N GLU A 129 -19.76 -11.18 -4.04
CA GLU A 129 -18.77 -11.05 -2.98
C GLU A 129 -17.35 -10.79 -3.55
N PHE A 130 -17.03 -11.38 -4.71
CA PHE A 130 -15.71 -11.25 -5.34
C PHE A 130 -15.36 -9.80 -5.71
N LEU A 131 -16.36 -9.01 -6.15
CA LEU A 131 -16.23 -7.60 -6.52
C LEU A 131 -16.84 -6.66 -5.47
N HIS A 132 -17.12 -7.15 -4.26
CA HIS A 132 -17.69 -6.30 -3.22
C HIS A 132 -16.61 -5.39 -2.61
N PRO A 133 -16.85 -4.07 -2.46
CA PRO A 133 -15.84 -3.13 -1.93
C PRO A 133 -15.34 -3.45 -0.52
N TYR A 134 -16.11 -4.20 0.27
CA TYR A 134 -15.76 -4.57 1.63
C TYR A 134 -14.92 -5.85 1.72
N HIS A 135 -14.66 -6.54 0.60
CA HIS A 135 -13.81 -7.72 0.58
C HIS A 135 -12.33 -7.33 0.78
N PRO A 136 -11.56 -7.98 1.67
CA PRO A 136 -10.17 -7.59 1.99
C PRO A 136 -9.24 -7.64 0.77
N GLU A 137 -9.55 -8.49 -0.21
CA GLU A 137 -8.78 -8.66 -1.44
C GLU A 137 -9.39 -7.92 -2.65
N PHE A 138 -10.35 -7.01 -2.44
CA PHE A 138 -11.10 -6.35 -3.51
C PHE A 138 -10.20 -5.73 -4.59
N CYS A 139 -9.18 -4.95 -4.20
CA CYS A 139 -8.28 -4.31 -5.17
C CYS A 139 -7.52 -5.33 -6.04
N TRP A 140 -7.08 -6.45 -5.44
CA TRP A 140 -6.37 -7.51 -6.15
C TRP A 140 -7.29 -8.29 -7.07
N ASN A 141 -8.50 -8.61 -6.61
CA ASN A 141 -9.52 -9.29 -7.39
C ASN A 141 -9.99 -8.43 -8.58
N LEU A 142 -10.16 -7.12 -8.38
CA LEU A 142 -10.49 -6.16 -9.43
C LEU A 142 -9.36 -6.06 -10.47
N LEU A 143 -8.11 -5.99 -10.02
CA LEU A 143 -6.94 -6.00 -10.92
C LEU A 143 -6.89 -7.29 -11.75
N ASP A 144 -7.02 -8.45 -11.09
CA ASP A 144 -7.04 -9.76 -11.73
C ASP A 144 -8.16 -9.86 -12.78
N PHE A 145 -9.36 -9.38 -12.45
CA PHE A 145 -10.50 -9.33 -13.35
C PHE A 145 -10.25 -8.42 -14.55
N LEU A 146 -9.77 -7.19 -14.34
CA LEU A 146 -9.50 -6.24 -15.42
C LEU A 146 -8.44 -6.77 -16.39
N ILE A 147 -7.35 -7.35 -15.86
CA ILE A 147 -6.28 -7.93 -16.69
C ILE A 147 -6.82 -9.05 -17.58
N VAL A 148 -7.60 -9.98 -17.01
CA VAL A 148 -8.18 -11.09 -17.78
C VAL A 148 -9.22 -10.58 -18.78
N ALA A 149 -10.06 -9.61 -18.40
CA ALA A 149 -11.06 -9.00 -19.27
C ALA A 149 -10.39 -8.30 -20.47
N CYS A 150 -9.33 -7.52 -20.25
CA CYS A 150 -8.56 -6.91 -21.33
C CYS A 150 -7.96 -7.95 -22.29
N GLY A 151 -7.42 -9.06 -21.77
CA GLY A 151 -6.91 -10.15 -22.60
C GLY A 151 -8.00 -10.83 -23.42
N CYS A 152 -9.17 -11.10 -22.83
CA CYS A 152 -10.32 -11.65 -23.55
C CYS A 152 -10.81 -10.71 -24.65
N ILE A 153 -10.87 -9.40 -24.38
CA ILE A 153 -11.21 -8.38 -25.38
C ILE A 153 -10.21 -8.42 -26.54
N ASP A 154 -8.90 -8.51 -26.26
CA ASP A 154 -7.86 -8.58 -27.30
C ASP A 154 -8.07 -9.77 -28.24
N VAL A 155 -8.34 -10.97 -27.69
CA VAL A 155 -8.61 -12.17 -28.49
C VAL A 155 -9.88 -12.02 -29.35
N VAL A 156 -10.96 -11.47 -28.78
CA VAL A 156 -12.21 -11.24 -29.50
C VAL A 156 -11.99 -10.23 -30.63
N VAL A 157 -11.31 -9.13 -30.34
CA VAL A 157 -10.93 -8.09 -31.29
C VAL A 157 -10.06 -8.65 -32.42
N ALA A 158 -9.07 -9.47 -32.12
CA ALA A 158 -8.19 -10.09 -33.10
C ALA A 158 -8.98 -10.98 -34.07
N LYS A 159 -10.00 -11.71 -33.59
CA LYS A 159 -10.90 -12.54 -34.41
C LYS A 159 -11.89 -11.73 -35.26
N LEU A 160 -12.34 -10.58 -34.76
CA LEU A 160 -13.27 -9.69 -35.46
C LEU A 160 -12.60 -8.80 -36.52
N ARG A 161 -11.26 -8.80 -36.58
CA ARG A 161 -10.50 -8.02 -37.55
C ARG A 161 -10.70 -8.56 -38.97
N GLY A 162 -11.71 -8.03 -39.66
CA GLY A 162 -11.78 -8.08 -41.12
C GLY A 162 -10.58 -7.34 -41.74
N HIS A 163 -10.23 -7.68 -42.98
CA HIS A 163 -9.01 -7.25 -43.71
C HIS A 163 -8.88 -5.72 -44.01
N GLY A 164 -9.55 -4.84 -43.27
CA GLY A 164 -9.54 -3.39 -43.48
C GLY A 164 -8.58 -2.62 -42.57
N SER A 165 -7.76 -1.76 -43.16
CA SER A 165 -6.91 -0.79 -42.46
C SER A 165 -7.71 0.47 -42.10
N SER A 166 -8.29 0.49 -40.90
CA SER A 166 -9.00 1.65 -40.32
C SER A 166 -8.20 2.24 -39.14
N PRO A 167 -8.40 3.52 -38.73
CA PRO A 167 -7.86 4.11 -37.48
C PRO A 167 -8.03 3.24 -36.22
N ILE A 168 -8.97 2.30 -36.27
CA ILE A 168 -9.13 1.18 -35.34
C ILE A 168 -7.84 0.35 -35.13
N ALA A 169 -6.94 0.28 -36.12
CA ALA A 169 -5.66 -0.43 -36.01
C ALA A 169 -4.71 0.17 -34.96
N THR A 170 -4.77 1.47 -34.69
CA THR A 170 -3.97 2.12 -33.63
C THR A 170 -4.49 1.74 -32.25
N VAL A 171 -5.81 1.69 -32.08
CA VAL A 171 -6.45 1.23 -30.83
C VAL A 171 -6.09 -0.23 -30.56
N PHE A 172 -6.05 -1.08 -31.60
CA PHE A 172 -5.65 -2.48 -31.47
C PHE A 172 -4.19 -2.68 -31.07
N ARG A 173 -3.28 -1.79 -31.51
CA ARG A 173 -1.89 -1.81 -31.02
C ARG A 173 -1.83 -1.55 -29.52
N ILE A 174 -2.61 -0.60 -29.01
CA ILE A 174 -2.67 -0.28 -27.59
C ILE A 174 -3.26 -1.44 -26.79
N VAL A 175 -4.34 -2.07 -27.27
CA VAL A 175 -4.96 -3.23 -26.61
C VAL A 175 -3.97 -4.41 -26.53
N ARG A 176 -3.18 -4.65 -27.58
CA ARG A 176 -2.10 -5.65 -27.56
C ARG A 176 -0.99 -5.31 -26.55
N LEU A 177 -0.77 -4.04 -26.20
CA LEU A 177 0.16 -3.67 -25.13
C LEU A 177 -0.45 -3.90 -23.73
N LEU A 178 -1.77 -3.88 -23.58
CA LEU A 178 -2.43 -4.17 -22.30
C LEU A 178 -2.18 -5.61 -21.83
N ARG A 179 -1.84 -6.54 -22.72
CA ARG A 179 -1.43 -7.90 -22.32
C ARG A 179 -0.18 -7.88 -21.42
N ILE A 180 0.69 -6.87 -21.51
CA ILE A 180 1.85 -6.69 -20.62
C ILE A 180 1.38 -6.51 -19.16
N LEU A 181 0.17 -6.00 -18.95
CA LEU A 181 -0.38 -5.81 -17.61
C LEU A 181 -0.49 -7.12 -16.82
N ARG A 182 -0.55 -8.28 -17.48
CA ARG A 182 -0.58 -9.59 -16.81
C ARG A 182 0.68 -9.87 -15.98
N ILE A 183 1.81 -9.21 -16.29
CA ILE A 183 3.01 -9.24 -15.45
C ILE A 183 2.71 -8.65 -14.06
N PHE A 184 1.84 -7.64 -13.95
CA PHE A 184 1.47 -7.05 -12.67
C PHE A 184 0.71 -8.01 -11.75
N LYS A 185 0.20 -9.15 -12.23
CA LYS A 185 -0.34 -10.20 -11.34
C LYS A 185 0.72 -10.69 -10.34
N ILE A 186 2.03 -10.57 -10.66
CA ILE A 186 3.12 -10.90 -9.74
C ILE A 186 3.06 -10.06 -8.46
N VAL A 187 2.53 -8.83 -8.53
CA VAL A 187 2.45 -7.90 -7.40
C VAL A 187 1.61 -8.49 -6.25
N ARG A 188 0.59 -9.31 -6.56
CA ARG A 188 -0.21 -10.03 -5.55
C ARG A 188 0.63 -11.01 -4.72
N PHE A 189 1.68 -11.61 -5.31
CA PHE A 189 2.61 -12.50 -4.62
C PHE A 189 3.70 -11.73 -3.88
N LEU A 190 3.96 -10.51 -4.35
CA LEU A 190 4.87 -9.56 -3.73
C LEU A 190 4.20 -8.77 -2.59
N LYS A 191 3.11 -9.24 -1.95
CA LYS A 191 2.51 -8.57 -0.77
C LYS A 191 3.52 -8.27 0.34
N GLN A 192 4.54 -9.11 0.50
CA GLN A 192 5.66 -8.85 1.42
C GLN A 192 6.55 -7.69 0.92
N LEU A 193 6.76 -7.59 -0.40
CA LEU A 193 7.38 -6.42 -1.01
C LEU A 193 6.49 -5.18 -0.90
N TYR A 194 5.16 -5.30 -0.93
CA TYR A 194 4.25 -4.18 -0.69
C TYR A 194 4.44 -3.60 0.71
N MET A 195 4.62 -4.44 1.73
CA MET A 195 4.96 -3.95 3.09
C MET A 195 6.30 -3.21 3.09
N LEU A 196 7.30 -3.69 2.34
CA LEU A 196 8.58 -3.00 2.17
C LEU A 196 8.45 -1.69 1.38
N ALA A 197 7.68 -1.71 0.29
CA ALA A 197 7.42 -0.58 -0.59
C ALA A 197 6.57 0.48 0.10
N PHE A 198 5.62 0.09 0.96
CA PHE A 198 4.87 1.00 1.82
C PHE A 198 5.82 1.70 2.79
N GLY A 199 6.77 0.96 3.38
CA GLY A 199 7.87 1.57 4.14
C GLY A 199 8.70 2.55 3.33
N PHE A 200 8.96 2.26 2.05
CA PHE A 200 9.66 3.16 1.12
C PHE A 200 8.83 4.41 0.80
N VAL A 201 7.52 4.27 0.54
CA VAL A 201 6.61 5.39 0.30
C VAL A 201 6.56 6.33 1.51
N LEU A 202 6.57 5.79 2.73
CA LEU A 202 6.69 6.60 3.93
C LEU A 202 8.05 7.33 4.00
N ALA A 203 9.14 6.74 3.50
CA ALA A 203 10.44 7.41 3.42
C ALA A 203 10.48 8.49 2.32
N LEU A 204 9.68 8.35 1.26
CA LEU A 204 9.58 9.34 0.18
C LEU A 204 9.10 10.70 0.68
N GLU A 205 8.33 10.79 1.76
CA GLU A 205 7.89 12.07 2.31
C GLU A 205 9.07 12.96 2.72
N ALA A 206 10.03 12.41 3.47
CA ALA A 206 11.22 13.16 3.87
C ALA A 206 12.10 13.51 2.65
N VAL A 207 12.28 12.54 1.74
CA VAL A 207 13.05 12.75 0.50
C VAL A 207 12.40 13.80 -0.40
N PHE A 208 11.07 13.86 -0.42
CA PHE A 208 10.31 14.84 -1.20
C PHE A 208 10.59 16.26 -0.70
N TRP A 209 10.56 16.50 0.61
CA TRP A 209 10.88 17.83 1.14
C TRP A 209 12.34 18.22 0.89
N VAL A 210 13.28 17.28 1.01
CA VAL A 210 14.68 17.54 0.67
C VAL A 210 14.85 17.83 -0.83
N SER A 211 14.14 17.13 -1.71
CA SER A 211 14.22 17.37 -3.16
C SER A 211 13.60 18.72 -3.55
N VAL A 212 12.53 19.15 -2.87
CA VAL A 212 11.97 20.51 -3.01
C VAL A 212 13.00 21.55 -2.60
N LEU A 213 13.65 21.39 -1.45
CA LEU A 213 14.71 22.30 -0.99
C LEU A 213 15.87 22.36 -2.00
N LEU A 214 16.36 21.21 -2.46
CA LEU A 214 17.41 21.12 -3.48
C LEU A 214 17.01 21.86 -4.76
N THR A 215 15.77 21.67 -5.22
CA THR A 215 15.26 22.33 -6.44
C THR A 215 15.26 23.85 -6.31
N ILE A 216 14.87 24.38 -5.15
CA ILE A 216 14.88 25.84 -4.88
C ILE A 216 16.32 26.40 -4.88
N ILE A 217 17.25 25.67 -4.28
CA ILE A 217 18.66 26.05 -4.27
C ILE A 217 19.20 26.05 -5.71
N LEU A 218 19.08 24.94 -6.44
CA LEU A 218 19.50 24.83 -7.84
C LEU A 218 18.88 25.92 -8.73
N TYR A 219 17.61 26.25 -8.53
CA TYR A 219 16.93 27.33 -9.23
C TYR A 219 17.60 28.69 -8.97
N THR A 220 17.93 29.00 -7.71
CA THR A 220 18.59 30.25 -7.34
C THR A 220 19.98 30.38 -7.97
N TRP A 221 20.81 29.34 -7.86
CA TRP A 221 22.14 29.29 -8.49
C TRP A 221 22.06 29.37 -10.01
N SER A 222 21.04 28.74 -10.61
CA SER A 222 20.82 28.79 -12.06
C SER A 222 20.49 30.19 -12.56
N ILE A 223 19.72 30.98 -11.81
CA ILE A 223 19.43 32.37 -12.17
C ILE A 223 20.73 33.18 -12.21
N VAL A 224 21.59 33.01 -11.20
CA VAL A 224 22.89 33.70 -11.15
C VAL A 224 23.69 33.36 -12.40
N LEU A 225 23.86 32.07 -12.74
CA LEU A 225 24.63 31.62 -13.90
C LEU A 225 24.07 32.10 -15.24
N VAL A 226 22.75 32.05 -15.42
CA VAL A 226 22.11 32.56 -16.65
C VAL A 226 22.34 34.07 -16.78
N ARG A 227 22.26 34.81 -15.67
CA ARG A 227 22.42 36.27 -15.65
C ARG A 227 23.87 36.70 -15.82
N THR A 228 24.84 35.94 -15.32
CA THR A 228 26.26 36.31 -15.35
C THR A 228 26.98 35.77 -16.57
N VAL A 229 26.68 34.54 -16.99
CA VAL A 229 27.47 33.80 -18.00
C VAL A 229 26.61 33.31 -19.17
N GLY A 230 25.33 32.96 -18.93
CA GLY A 230 24.43 32.44 -19.95
C GLY A 230 24.07 33.41 -21.08
N LYS A 231 24.32 34.72 -20.88
CA LYS A 231 24.03 35.79 -21.86
C LYS A 231 25.29 36.47 -22.39
N LEU A 232 26.43 35.81 -22.35
CA LEU A 232 27.65 36.33 -22.96
C LEU A 232 27.44 36.58 -24.46
N ALA A 233 28.02 37.67 -24.97
CA ALA A 233 27.92 38.02 -26.38
C ALA A 233 28.59 36.95 -27.26
N ALA A 234 28.06 36.74 -28.47
CA ALA A 234 28.46 35.63 -29.36
C ALA A 234 29.93 35.71 -29.83
N ASP A 235 30.53 36.89 -29.74
CA ASP A 235 31.94 37.19 -30.05
C ASP A 235 32.92 36.73 -28.96
N GLN A 236 32.43 36.36 -27.77
CA GLN A 236 33.26 35.92 -26.65
C GLN A 236 33.70 34.46 -26.81
N PRO A 237 34.92 34.10 -26.35
CA PRO A 237 35.41 32.72 -26.39
C PRO A 237 34.52 31.80 -25.54
N HIS A 238 34.26 30.60 -26.06
CA HIS A 238 33.40 29.58 -25.43
C HIS A 238 31.93 29.98 -25.20
N SER A 239 31.45 31.05 -25.84
CA SER A 239 30.05 31.53 -25.74
C SER A 239 29.02 30.45 -26.11
N LEU A 240 29.31 29.61 -27.13
CA LEU A 240 28.44 28.52 -27.56
C LEU A 240 28.28 27.46 -26.46
N PHE A 241 29.38 26.99 -25.86
CA PHE A 241 29.35 26.02 -24.77
C PHE A 241 28.64 26.57 -23.54
N LEU A 242 28.92 27.83 -23.19
CA LEU A 242 28.27 28.51 -22.07
C LEU A 242 26.78 28.72 -22.30
N HIS A 243 26.35 29.00 -23.53
CA HIS A 243 24.94 29.13 -23.87
C HIS A 243 24.23 27.76 -23.91
N GLU A 244 24.91 26.70 -24.31
CA GLU A 244 24.37 25.33 -24.27
C GLU A 244 24.08 24.89 -22.83
N LYS A 245 25.04 25.09 -21.92
CA LYS A 245 24.93 24.68 -20.52
C LYS A 245 24.17 25.68 -19.64
N PHE A 246 24.39 26.98 -19.85
CA PHE A 246 23.87 28.06 -18.98
C PHE A 246 22.92 29.05 -19.69
N GLY A 247 22.51 28.82 -20.93
CA GLY A 247 21.69 29.79 -21.69
C GLY A 247 20.24 29.91 -21.20
N SER A 248 19.71 28.90 -20.51
CA SER A 248 18.39 28.95 -19.87
C SER A 248 18.42 28.42 -18.45
N ILE A 249 17.42 28.81 -17.65
CA ILE A 249 17.28 28.38 -16.25
C ILE A 249 17.20 26.85 -16.18
N SER A 250 16.34 26.22 -16.98
CA SER A 250 16.19 24.76 -16.98
C SER A 250 17.47 24.01 -17.34
N ARG A 251 18.22 24.48 -18.35
CA ARG A 251 19.50 23.87 -18.74
C ARG A 251 20.57 24.06 -17.68
N SER A 252 20.62 25.24 -17.08
CA SER A 252 21.53 25.56 -15.97
C SER A 252 21.22 24.69 -14.75
N MET A 253 19.94 24.50 -14.41
CA MET A 253 19.52 23.62 -13.32
C MET A 253 19.94 22.16 -13.56
N LEU A 254 19.75 21.64 -14.78
CA LEU A 254 20.21 20.28 -15.14
C LEU A 254 21.73 20.16 -15.06
N THR A 255 22.45 21.17 -15.53
CA THR A 255 23.93 21.22 -15.46
C THR A 255 24.43 21.26 -14.01
N LEU A 256 23.79 22.05 -13.16
CA LEU A 256 24.10 22.09 -11.72
C LEU A 256 23.72 20.79 -11.01
N PHE A 257 22.61 20.16 -11.38
CA PHE A 257 22.20 18.85 -10.87
C PHE A 257 23.18 17.74 -11.28
N GLU A 258 23.70 17.79 -12.51
CA GLU A 258 24.76 16.91 -13.01
C GLU A 258 26.03 17.09 -12.17
N LEU A 259 26.48 18.34 -11.98
CA LEU A 259 27.65 18.67 -11.15
C LEU A 259 27.48 18.30 -9.67
N PHE A 260 26.26 18.36 -9.15
CA PHE A 260 25.92 17.91 -7.80
C PHE A 260 26.01 16.37 -7.69
N SER A 261 25.40 15.65 -8.63
CA SER A 261 25.29 14.19 -8.59
C SER A 261 26.62 13.50 -8.90
N GLN A 262 27.38 14.05 -9.85
CA GLN A 262 28.67 13.55 -10.30
C GLN A 262 29.57 14.75 -10.63
N PRO A 263 30.35 15.26 -9.66
CA PRO A 263 31.19 16.44 -9.88
C PRO A 263 32.30 16.13 -10.90
N ASN A 264 32.05 16.47 -12.16
CA ASN A 264 33.02 16.36 -13.24
C ASN A 264 33.31 17.75 -13.83
N VAL A 265 34.49 18.28 -13.50
CA VAL A 265 34.94 19.60 -13.97
C VAL A 265 35.69 19.53 -15.31
N GLN A 266 36.04 18.33 -15.78
CA GLN A 266 36.85 18.14 -16.98
C GLN A 266 36.26 18.84 -18.24
N PRO A 267 34.94 18.75 -18.51
CA PRO A 267 34.35 19.45 -19.65
C PRO A 267 34.42 20.98 -19.56
N TYR A 268 34.67 21.52 -18.37
CA TYR A 268 34.71 22.96 -18.11
C TYR A 268 36.14 23.53 -18.13
N GLU A 269 37.19 22.70 -18.16
CA GLU A 269 38.59 23.15 -18.01
C GLU A 269 38.97 24.31 -18.95
N ALA A 270 38.62 24.21 -20.24
CA ALA A 270 38.89 25.26 -21.23
C ALA A 270 38.17 26.59 -20.90
N VAL A 271 36.95 26.48 -20.37
CA VAL A 271 36.14 27.63 -19.95
C VAL A 271 36.68 28.22 -18.65
N LEU A 272 37.10 27.37 -17.70
CA LEU A 272 37.64 27.80 -16.40
C LEU A 272 38.99 28.50 -16.54
N ALA A 273 39.79 28.12 -17.54
CA ALA A 273 41.05 28.80 -17.87
C ALA A 273 40.80 30.26 -18.30
N THR A 274 39.69 30.50 -19.00
CA THR A 274 39.30 31.82 -19.50
C THR A 274 38.53 32.63 -18.44
N TYR A 275 37.54 32.03 -17.78
CA TYR A 275 36.67 32.66 -16.81
C TYR A 275 36.94 32.15 -15.38
N LYS A 276 38.01 32.65 -14.77
CA LYS A 276 38.46 32.21 -13.42
C LYS A 276 37.41 32.42 -12.33
N LEU A 277 36.60 33.50 -12.43
CA LEU A 277 35.52 33.77 -11.47
C LEU A 277 34.40 32.74 -11.54
N LEU A 278 34.08 32.25 -12.75
CA LEU A 278 33.13 31.16 -12.95
C LEU A 278 33.67 29.86 -12.35
N GLY A 279 34.97 29.59 -12.51
CA GLY A 279 35.63 28.44 -11.88
C GLY A 279 35.55 28.49 -10.37
N ALA A 280 35.90 29.62 -9.76
CA ALA A 280 35.77 29.82 -8.31
C ALA A 280 34.32 29.62 -7.85
N PHE A 281 33.35 30.17 -8.59
CA PHE A 281 31.92 30.00 -8.29
C PHE A 281 31.48 28.55 -8.37
N LEU A 282 31.85 27.80 -9.41
CA LEU A 282 31.51 26.39 -9.57
C LEU A 282 32.19 25.51 -8.50
N ILE A 283 33.43 25.82 -8.12
CA ILE A 283 34.13 25.11 -7.03
C ILE A 283 33.42 25.36 -5.70
N VAL A 284 33.06 26.62 -5.39
CA VAL A 284 32.31 26.95 -4.17
C VAL A 284 30.95 26.25 -4.17
N PHE A 285 30.26 26.23 -5.31
CA PHE A 285 29.00 25.49 -5.48
C PHE A 285 29.19 23.99 -5.20
N ILE A 286 30.20 23.35 -5.81
CA ILE A 286 30.48 21.92 -5.60
C ILE A 286 30.79 21.64 -4.12
N ILE A 287 31.63 22.46 -3.48
CA ILE A 287 31.94 22.29 -2.05
C ILE A 287 30.67 22.45 -1.19
N PHE A 288 29.92 23.54 -1.41
CA PHE A 288 28.72 23.82 -0.65
C PHE A 288 27.66 22.73 -0.81
N GLU A 289 27.44 22.24 -2.02
CA GLU A 289 26.43 21.22 -2.32
C GLU A 289 26.89 19.82 -1.91
N SER A 290 28.12 19.42 -2.26
CA SER A 290 28.63 18.10 -1.91
C SER A 290 28.71 17.90 -0.40
N PHE A 291 29.14 18.91 0.38
CA PHE A 291 29.22 18.76 1.83
C PHE A 291 27.95 19.22 2.55
N GLY A 292 27.34 20.32 2.11
CA GLY A 292 26.16 20.91 2.76
C GLY A 292 24.90 20.09 2.54
N MET A 293 24.61 19.65 1.30
CA MET A 293 23.42 18.84 1.06
C MET A 293 23.56 17.41 1.59
N LEU A 294 24.77 16.81 1.59
CA LEU A 294 24.98 15.54 2.28
C LEU A 294 24.75 15.68 3.80
N ALA A 295 25.19 16.78 4.42
CA ALA A 295 24.94 17.04 5.82
C ALA A 295 23.45 17.29 6.12
N VAL A 296 22.75 18.07 5.29
CA VAL A 296 21.31 18.32 5.43
C VAL A 296 20.50 17.05 5.18
N LEU A 297 20.81 16.28 4.15
CA LEU A 297 20.15 15.01 3.85
C LEU A 297 20.34 14.03 5.00
N THR A 298 21.58 13.89 5.50
CA THR A 298 21.87 13.01 6.64
C THR A 298 21.14 13.49 7.90
N GLY A 299 21.11 14.80 8.16
CA GLY A 299 20.39 15.39 9.29
C GLY A 299 18.88 15.15 9.23
N VAL A 300 18.24 15.48 8.11
CA VAL A 300 16.79 15.31 7.92
C VAL A 300 16.39 13.85 7.91
N ILE A 301 17.17 12.98 7.27
CA ILE A 301 16.91 11.54 7.29
C ILE A 301 17.06 11.02 8.72
N SER A 302 18.11 11.41 9.43
CA SER A 302 18.35 11.02 10.82
C SER A 302 17.20 11.46 11.73
N ASP A 303 16.78 12.72 11.66
CA ASP A 303 15.66 13.25 12.43
C ASP A 303 14.35 12.52 12.10
N SER A 304 14.10 12.24 10.81
CA SER A 304 12.93 11.48 10.37
C SER A 304 12.95 10.03 10.86
N MET A 305 14.14 9.41 10.92
CA MET A 305 14.33 8.06 11.44
C MET A 305 14.10 8.02 12.95
N PHE A 306 14.63 8.98 13.70
CA PHE A 306 14.42 9.06 15.15
C PHE A 306 12.96 9.33 15.50
N ALA A 307 12.31 10.29 14.84
CA ALA A 307 10.90 10.58 15.05
C ALA A 307 10.01 9.35 14.78
N LYS A 308 10.24 8.64 13.67
CA LYS A 308 9.48 7.40 13.37
C LYS A 308 9.80 6.26 14.33
N ASN A 309 11.05 6.16 14.80
CA ASN A 309 11.43 5.14 15.77
C ASN A 309 10.78 5.40 17.14
N ASP A 310 10.72 6.65 17.59
CA ASP A 310 10.07 7.02 18.85
C ASP A 310 8.57 6.72 18.82
N VAL A 311 7.87 7.09 17.74
CA VAL A 311 6.46 6.75 17.54
C VAL A 311 6.25 5.23 17.54
N ARG A 312 7.11 4.49 16.83
CA ARG A 312 7.05 3.02 16.80
C ARG A 312 7.27 2.41 18.19
N MET A 313 8.20 2.94 18.97
CA MET A 313 8.46 2.49 20.34
C MET A 313 7.27 2.76 21.27
N GLU A 314 6.60 3.91 21.12
CA GLU A 314 5.36 4.21 21.84
C GLU A 314 4.23 3.25 21.48
N GLU A 315 4.04 2.98 20.19
CA GLU A 315 3.02 2.04 19.73
C GLU A 315 3.29 0.62 20.25
N ASP A 316 4.54 0.15 20.23
CA ASP A 316 4.92 -1.15 20.78
C ASP A 316 4.72 -1.22 22.30
N ARG A 317 4.99 -0.14 23.04
CA ARG A 317 4.69 -0.04 24.48
C ARG A 317 3.19 -0.14 24.73
N PHE A 318 2.38 0.59 23.97
CA PHE A 318 0.92 0.55 24.08
C PHE A 318 0.35 -0.82 23.75
N ARG A 319 0.83 -1.48 22.68
CA ARG A 319 0.43 -2.86 22.33
C ARG A 319 0.79 -3.86 23.42
N LYS A 320 1.98 -3.74 24.02
CA LYS A 320 2.39 -4.60 25.15
C LYS A 320 1.52 -4.38 26.38
N ALA A 321 1.21 -3.12 26.71
CA ALA A 321 0.31 -2.78 27.81
C ALA A 321 -1.11 -3.34 27.59
N GLN A 322 -1.67 -3.18 26.38
CA GLN A 322 -2.96 -3.79 26.02
C GLN A 322 -2.93 -5.31 26.11
N ARG A 323 -1.89 -5.97 25.59
CA ARG A 323 -1.75 -7.43 25.70
C ARG A 323 -1.70 -7.86 27.16
N ARG A 324 -0.94 -7.15 28.00
CA ARG A 324 -0.84 -7.42 29.44
C ARG A 324 -2.20 -7.25 30.13
N GLN A 325 -2.93 -6.17 29.82
CA GLN A 325 -4.25 -5.95 30.41
C GLN A 325 -5.26 -7.01 29.98
N LYS A 326 -5.30 -7.38 28.69
CA LYS A 326 -6.14 -8.48 28.20
C LYS A 326 -5.77 -9.82 28.84
N LEU A 327 -4.48 -10.08 29.04
CA LEU A 327 -4.00 -11.27 29.72
C LEU A 327 -4.45 -11.29 31.19
N LEU A 328 -4.28 -10.18 31.91
CA LEU A 328 -4.71 -10.04 33.30
C LEU A 328 -6.21 -10.28 33.45
N LEU A 329 -7.03 -9.66 32.60
CA LEU A 329 -8.49 -9.87 32.60
C LEU A 329 -8.86 -11.33 32.30
N LYS A 330 -8.18 -11.99 31.35
CA LYS A 330 -8.36 -13.41 31.08
C LYS A 330 -7.97 -14.28 32.28
N CYS A 331 -6.84 -13.98 32.92
CA CYS A 331 -6.36 -14.70 34.11
C CYS A 331 -7.31 -14.50 35.29
N GLU A 332 -7.82 -13.29 35.51
CA GLU A 332 -8.78 -12.97 36.58
C GLU A 332 -10.12 -13.70 36.36
N ALA A 333 -10.63 -13.68 35.13
CA ALA A 333 -11.84 -14.42 34.77
C ALA A 333 -11.68 -15.94 34.90
N MET A 334 -10.49 -16.48 34.61
CA MET A 334 -10.20 -17.89 34.83
C MET A 334 -10.04 -18.23 36.31
N TYR A 335 -9.37 -17.37 37.09
CA TYR A 335 -9.20 -17.53 38.53
C TYR A 335 -10.54 -17.46 39.29
N ALA A 336 -11.47 -16.62 38.84
CA ALA A 336 -12.82 -16.53 39.40
C ALA A 336 -13.68 -17.79 39.18
N LYS A 337 -13.33 -18.63 38.20
CA LYS A 337 -14.04 -19.89 37.91
C LYS A 337 -13.53 -21.07 38.73
N VAL A 338 -12.43 -20.92 39.47
CA VAL A 338 -11.85 -21.98 40.28
C VAL A 338 -12.52 -22.01 41.64
N GLU A 339 -12.97 -23.19 42.05
CA GLU A 339 -13.57 -23.40 43.36
C GLU A 339 -12.48 -23.20 44.45
N LYS A 340 -12.78 -22.36 45.45
CA LYS A 340 -11.83 -22.04 46.53
C LYS A 340 -12.20 -22.86 47.77
N THR A 341 -11.18 -23.32 48.49
CA THR A 341 -11.37 -23.95 49.80
C THR A 341 -11.80 -22.88 50.82
N GLU A 342 -12.39 -23.26 51.96
CA GLU A 342 -12.82 -22.33 53.03
C GLU A 342 -11.68 -21.43 53.57
N SER A 343 -10.42 -21.84 53.40
CA SER A 343 -9.21 -21.06 53.70
C SER A 343 -8.82 -20.04 52.62
N GLY A 344 -9.53 -19.99 51.49
CA GLY A 344 -9.21 -19.14 50.33
C GLY A 344 -8.12 -19.70 49.41
N GLU A 345 -7.64 -20.92 49.66
CA GLU A 345 -6.61 -21.60 48.87
C GLU A 345 -7.20 -22.35 47.66
N VAL A 346 -6.40 -22.48 46.60
CA VAL A 346 -6.76 -23.16 45.35
C VAL A 346 -5.91 -24.43 45.21
N LEU A 347 -6.54 -25.56 44.89
CA LEU A 347 -5.84 -26.84 44.73
C LEU A 347 -4.91 -26.82 43.51
N LYS A 348 -3.72 -27.41 43.65
CA LYS A 348 -2.71 -27.46 42.58
C LYS A 348 -3.21 -28.18 41.32
N SER A 349 -4.05 -29.21 41.46
CA SER A 349 -4.64 -29.97 40.35
C SER A 349 -5.55 -29.12 39.46
N ASP A 350 -6.29 -28.19 40.06
CA ASP A 350 -7.27 -27.36 39.35
C ASP A 350 -6.55 -26.24 38.59
N LEU A 351 -5.44 -25.74 39.14
CA LEU A 351 -4.56 -24.79 38.47
C LEU A 351 -3.85 -25.42 37.24
N GLU A 352 -3.42 -26.68 37.36
CA GLU A 352 -2.77 -27.44 36.26
C GLU A 352 -3.72 -27.70 35.08
N GLN A 353 -5.04 -27.79 35.29
CA GLN A 353 -6.03 -27.89 34.20
C GLN A 353 -6.27 -26.57 33.45
N ILE A 354 -6.02 -25.42 34.06
CA ILE A 354 -6.36 -24.09 33.52
C ILE A 354 -5.18 -23.47 32.76
N LEU A 355 -3.94 -23.75 33.20
CA LEU A 355 -2.70 -23.27 32.59
C LEU A 355 -2.60 -23.48 31.05
N PRO A 356 -3.05 -24.59 30.46
CA PRO A 356 -3.02 -24.80 29.01
C PRO A 356 -3.92 -23.82 28.22
N GLN A 357 -4.95 -23.25 28.85
CA GLN A 357 -5.92 -22.34 28.20
C GLN A 357 -5.42 -20.88 28.12
N ILE A 358 -4.28 -20.57 28.75
CA ILE A 358 -3.66 -19.23 28.79
C ILE A 358 -2.76 -18.95 27.56
N LYS A 359 -2.46 -19.97 26.73
CA LYS A 359 -1.52 -19.88 25.61
C LYS A 359 -1.97 -18.97 24.45
#